data_AF-A0A6G8KWZ0-F1
#
_entry.id   AF-A0A6G8KWZ0-F1
#
_cell.length_a   1.000
_cell.length_b   1.000
_cell.length_c   1.000
_cell.angle_alpha   90.00
_cell.angle_beta   90.00
_cell.angle_gamma   90.00
#
_symmetry.space_group_name_H-M   'P 1'
#
loop_
_entity.id
_entity.type
_entity.pdbx_description
1 polymer ?
#
loop_
_entity_poly.entity_id
_entity_poly.type
_entity_poly.pdbx_seq_one_letter_code
_entity_poly.pdbx_strand_id
1 'polypeptide(L)'
;MRASAVRHYCQKFDPAASFLSPRQFRETEPGSANLIVQNVLMHIFRHDEPYVKDRLREIAEVRGVAVPKSYEKASHELCVELASVLPLWAVIDSFSLGLLGHFIMCCDTDREEPVWREVANDLGISARVFETQIKSLAYLRNLVAHHARLWRRPTVDSPRAPKIFKARLRDTDNKSMYWAFLNLATFLPSDIRMKFADELDALVKEDDLYHYGVTRVGA
;
A
#
# COMPACT_ATOMS: atom_id res chain seq x y z
N MET A 1 -7.70 -1.53 4.76
CA MET A 1 -6.80 -0.46 4.26
C MET A 1 -7.46 0.37 3.16
N ARG A 2 -7.76 -0.17 1.96
CA ARG A 2 -8.40 0.59 0.86
C ARG A 2 -9.66 1.34 1.27
N ALA A 3 -10.63 0.64 1.87
CA ALA A 3 -11.87 1.26 2.34
C ALA A 3 -11.65 2.41 3.35
N SER A 4 -10.66 2.28 4.23
CA SER A 4 -10.30 3.33 5.18
C SER A 4 -9.66 4.54 4.49
N ALA A 5 -8.75 4.28 3.53
CA ALA A 5 -8.14 5.32 2.72
C ALA A 5 -9.19 6.12 1.92
N VAL A 6 -10.13 5.44 1.26
CA VAL A 6 -11.23 6.10 0.53
C VAL A 6 -12.08 6.94 1.48
N ARG A 7 -12.50 6.38 2.62
CA ARG A 7 -13.35 7.10 3.56
C ARG A 7 -12.71 8.40 4.05
N HIS A 8 -11.49 8.31 4.57
CA HIS A 8 -10.79 9.46 5.16
C HIS A 8 -10.35 10.48 4.11
N TYR A 9 -9.99 10.03 2.90
CA TYR A 9 -9.70 10.92 1.79
C TYR A 9 -10.96 11.69 1.34
N CYS A 10 -12.07 11.00 1.11
CA CYS A 10 -13.32 11.60 0.61
C CYS A 10 -14.04 12.47 1.65
N GLN A 11 -13.65 12.42 2.93
CA GLN A 11 -14.10 13.37 3.95
C GLN A 11 -13.47 14.76 3.78
N LYS A 12 -12.28 14.83 3.15
CA LYS A 12 -11.53 16.07 2.96
C LYS A 12 -11.54 16.58 1.52
N PHE A 13 -11.57 15.67 0.55
CA PHE A 13 -11.35 15.99 -0.86
C PHE A 13 -12.46 15.41 -1.73
N ASP A 14 -12.61 15.96 -2.94
CA ASP A 14 -13.61 15.45 -3.88
C ASP A 14 -13.29 13.98 -4.23
N PRO A 15 -14.30 13.08 -4.21
CA PRO A 15 -14.12 11.68 -4.55
C PRO A 15 -13.68 11.48 -6.01
N ALA A 16 -13.89 12.45 -6.90
CA ALA A 16 -13.48 12.44 -8.30
C ALA A 16 -12.46 13.57 -8.56
N ALA A 17 -11.58 13.39 -9.54
CA ALA A 17 -10.55 14.33 -10.00
C ALA A 17 -9.46 14.76 -8.98
N SER A 18 -9.76 14.97 -7.69
CA SER A 18 -8.78 15.52 -6.72
C SER A 18 -7.53 14.65 -6.61
N PHE A 19 -7.66 13.32 -6.71
CA PHE A 19 -6.53 12.39 -6.64
C PHE A 19 -5.62 12.43 -7.89
N LEU A 20 -6.03 13.16 -8.93
CA LEU A 20 -5.23 13.44 -10.13
C LEU A 20 -4.58 14.83 -10.10
N SER A 21 -4.83 15.62 -9.05
CA SER A 21 -4.21 16.94 -8.90
C SER A 21 -2.90 16.82 -8.11
N PRO A 22 -1.75 17.22 -8.68
CA PRO A 22 -0.47 17.22 -7.96
C PRO A 22 -0.51 18.06 -6.67
N ARG A 23 -1.34 19.11 -6.64
CA ARG A 23 -1.50 19.99 -5.46
C ARG A 23 -2.04 19.26 -4.23
N GLN A 24 -2.66 18.11 -4.44
CA GLN A 24 -3.20 17.27 -3.39
C GLN A 24 -2.13 16.46 -2.67
N PHE A 25 -0.95 16.32 -3.27
CA PHE A 25 0.11 15.47 -2.75
C PHE A 25 1.19 16.29 -2.07
N ARG A 26 1.60 15.82 -0.89
CA ARG A 26 2.78 16.35 -0.21
C ARG A 26 4.03 16.06 -1.04
N GLU A 27 4.80 17.09 -1.36
CA GLU A 27 6.11 16.93 -1.98
C GLU A 27 7.16 16.52 -0.93
N THR A 28 7.79 15.37 -1.16
CA THR A 28 9.00 14.95 -0.43
C THR A 28 10.27 15.39 -1.15
N GLU A 29 10.20 15.40 -2.48
CA GLU A 29 11.25 15.83 -3.40
C GLU A 29 10.60 16.64 -4.54
N PRO A 30 11.32 17.55 -5.21
CA PRO A 30 10.78 18.33 -6.32
C PRO A 30 10.14 17.44 -7.40
N GLY A 31 8.86 17.65 -7.68
CA GLY A 31 8.11 16.89 -8.69
C GLY A 31 7.60 15.51 -8.26
N SER A 32 7.84 15.11 -7.00
CA SER A 32 7.30 13.85 -6.45
C SER A 32 5.77 13.75 -6.50
N ALA A 33 5.06 14.87 -6.30
CA ALA A 33 3.61 14.94 -6.44
C ALA A 33 3.13 14.58 -7.86
N ASN A 34 3.81 15.09 -8.89
CA ASN A 34 3.52 14.74 -10.28
C ASN A 34 3.76 13.25 -10.54
N LEU A 35 4.85 12.68 -10.00
CA LEU A 35 5.14 11.25 -10.15
C LEU A 35 4.05 10.37 -9.52
N ILE A 36 3.45 10.79 -8.40
CA ILE A 36 2.32 10.04 -7.81
C ILE A 36 1.13 10.04 -8.77
N VAL A 37 0.74 11.18 -9.33
CA VAL A 37 -0.35 11.26 -10.32
C VAL A 37 -0.06 10.39 -11.54
N GLN A 38 1.17 10.42 -12.06
CA GLN A 38 1.57 9.56 -13.19
C GLN A 38 1.45 8.07 -12.84
N ASN A 39 1.84 7.67 -11.63
CA ASN A 39 1.69 6.29 -11.17
C ASN A 39 0.22 5.88 -10.99
N VAL A 40 -0.62 6.78 -10.50
CA VAL A 40 -2.07 6.57 -10.39
C VAL A 40 -2.67 6.33 -11.78
N LEU A 41 -2.39 7.20 -12.75
CA LEU A 41 -2.84 7.04 -14.14
C LEU A 41 -2.31 5.74 -14.74
N MET A 42 -1.03 5.44 -14.56
CA MET A 42 -0.45 4.17 -15.01
C MET A 42 -1.23 2.96 -14.45
N HIS A 43 -1.66 3.01 -13.19
CA HIS A 43 -2.45 1.94 -12.60
C HIS A 43 -3.88 1.89 -13.15
N ILE A 44 -4.55 3.03 -13.32
CA ILE A 44 -5.89 3.15 -13.91
C ILE A 44 -5.95 2.51 -15.30
N PHE A 45 -4.99 2.86 -16.17
CA PHE A 45 -5.01 2.40 -17.57
C PHE A 45 -4.37 1.02 -17.78
N ARG A 46 -3.58 0.52 -16.82
CA ARG A 46 -2.94 -0.81 -16.91
C ARG A 46 -3.79 -1.94 -16.36
N HIS A 47 -4.57 -1.67 -15.31
CA HIS A 47 -5.36 -2.71 -14.65
C HIS A 47 -6.79 -2.64 -15.19
N ASP A 48 -7.25 -3.76 -15.75
CA ASP A 48 -8.60 -3.93 -16.29
C ASP A 48 -9.65 -4.07 -15.16
N GLU A 49 -9.68 -3.13 -14.21
CA GLU A 49 -10.76 -3.08 -13.23
C GLU A 49 -12.08 -2.80 -14.00
N PRO A 50 -13.10 -3.67 -13.89
CA PRO A 50 -14.28 -3.62 -14.75
C PRO A 50 -15.00 -2.27 -14.77
N TYR A 51 -15.25 -1.68 -13.60
CA TYR A 51 -15.99 -0.41 -13.51
C TYR A 51 -15.21 0.73 -14.18
N VAL A 52 -13.93 0.86 -13.87
CA VAL A 52 -13.02 1.86 -14.45
C VAL A 52 -12.95 1.70 -15.96
N LYS A 53 -12.79 0.46 -16.44
CA LYS A 53 -12.66 0.16 -17.88
C LYS A 53 -13.91 0.55 -18.66
N ASP A 54 -15.08 0.17 -18.17
CA ASP A 54 -16.34 0.47 -18.85
C ASP A 54 -16.62 1.98 -18.83
N ARG A 55 -16.35 2.64 -17.69
CA ARG A 55 -16.53 4.08 -17.58
C ARG A 55 -15.58 4.89 -18.47
N LEU A 56 -14.33 4.44 -18.61
CA LEU A 56 -13.37 5.05 -19.54
C LEU A 56 -13.83 4.92 -21.00
N ARG A 57 -14.40 3.77 -21.39
CA ARG A 57 -14.92 3.54 -22.74
C ARG A 57 -16.10 4.46 -23.06
N GLU A 58 -17.08 4.53 -22.17
CA GLU A 58 -18.25 5.41 -22.33
C GLU A 58 -17.83 6.87 -22.57
N ILE A 59 -16.84 7.34 -21.82
CA ILE A 59 -16.42 8.75 -21.89
C ILE A 59 -15.55 9.02 -23.10
N ALA A 60 -14.72 8.05 -23.48
CA ALA A 60 -13.95 8.13 -24.71
C ALA A 60 -14.89 8.16 -25.93
N GLU A 61 -15.96 7.36 -25.93
CA GLU A 61 -17.00 7.37 -26.96
C GLU A 61 -17.70 8.73 -27.06
N VAL A 62 -18.18 9.28 -25.93
CA VAL A 62 -18.81 10.62 -25.89
C VAL A 62 -17.89 11.72 -26.41
N ARG A 63 -16.57 11.59 -26.18
CA ARG A 63 -15.57 12.57 -26.61
C ARG A 63 -15.00 12.31 -28.00
N GLY A 64 -15.35 11.20 -28.65
CA GLY A 64 -14.82 10.82 -29.95
C GLY A 64 -13.32 10.49 -29.95
N VAL A 65 -12.78 10.03 -28.82
CA VAL A 65 -11.36 9.66 -28.65
C VAL A 65 -11.22 8.18 -28.37
N ALA A 66 -10.04 7.61 -28.63
CA ALA A 66 -9.73 6.23 -28.23
C ALA A 66 -9.20 6.18 -26.80
N VAL A 67 -9.63 5.19 -26.01
CA VAL A 67 -9.03 4.91 -24.69
C VAL A 67 -7.59 4.44 -24.91
N PRO A 68 -6.57 5.10 -24.32
CA PRO A 68 -5.20 4.61 -24.36
C PRO A 68 -5.07 3.20 -23.75
N LYS A 69 -4.33 2.31 -24.41
CA LYS A 69 -4.05 0.96 -23.88
C LYS A 69 -3.20 0.96 -22.61
N SER A 70 -2.37 1.99 -22.48
CA SER A 70 -1.51 2.22 -21.32
C SER A 70 -1.26 3.72 -21.20
N TYR A 71 -0.96 4.17 -19.99
CA TYR A 71 -0.54 5.54 -19.75
C TYR A 71 0.86 5.80 -20.35
N GLU A 72 0.98 6.89 -21.09
CA GLU A 72 2.25 7.46 -21.54
C GLU A 72 2.31 8.95 -21.18
N LYS A 73 3.51 9.50 -20.98
CA LYS A 73 3.67 10.93 -20.65
C LYS A 73 3.12 11.85 -21.75
N ALA A 74 3.19 11.44 -23.01
CA ALA A 74 2.66 12.20 -24.13
C ALA A 74 1.12 12.30 -24.12
N SER A 75 0.44 11.32 -23.53
CA SER A 75 -1.02 11.29 -23.41
C SER A 75 -1.52 11.75 -22.03
N HIS A 76 -0.67 12.43 -21.24
CA HIS A 76 -0.97 12.75 -19.85
C HIS A 76 -2.28 13.53 -19.68
N GLU A 77 -2.45 14.61 -20.44
CA GLU A 77 -3.63 15.47 -20.36
C GLU A 77 -4.92 14.70 -20.71
N LEU A 78 -4.90 13.92 -21.79
CA LEU A 78 -6.01 13.06 -22.18
C LEU A 78 -6.33 12.02 -21.10
N CYS A 79 -5.30 11.38 -20.52
CA CYS A 79 -5.49 10.40 -19.45
C CYS A 79 -6.10 11.03 -18.19
N VAL A 80 -5.66 12.23 -17.79
CA VAL A 80 -6.25 12.98 -16.67
C VAL A 80 -7.70 13.32 -16.99
N GLU A 81 -7.97 13.82 -18.19
CA GLU A 81 -9.31 14.22 -18.61
C GLU A 81 -10.30 13.04 -18.58
N LEU A 82 -9.92 11.89 -19.16
CA LEU A 82 -10.75 10.69 -19.15
C LEU A 82 -10.94 10.13 -17.73
N ALA A 83 -9.90 10.16 -16.89
CA ALA A 83 -9.95 9.61 -15.55
C ALA A 83 -10.57 10.55 -14.50
N SER A 84 -10.74 11.84 -14.80
CA SER A 84 -11.22 12.87 -13.86
C SER A 84 -12.59 12.58 -13.25
N VAL A 85 -13.45 11.88 -13.99
CA VAL A 85 -14.80 11.45 -13.60
C VAL A 85 -14.84 10.17 -12.77
N LEU A 86 -13.72 9.45 -12.67
CA LEU A 86 -13.68 8.17 -11.99
C LEU A 86 -13.68 8.42 -10.48
N PRO A 87 -14.54 7.74 -9.71
CA PRO A 87 -14.52 7.88 -8.27
C PRO A 87 -13.32 7.11 -7.68
N LEU A 88 -12.72 7.65 -6.63
CA LEU A 88 -11.56 7.06 -5.97
C LEU A 88 -11.83 5.63 -5.48
N TRP A 89 -13.06 5.31 -5.06
CA TRP A 89 -13.40 3.97 -4.57
C TRP A 89 -13.18 2.88 -5.62
N ALA A 90 -13.36 3.20 -6.92
CA ALA A 90 -13.12 2.26 -8.00
C ALA A 90 -11.64 2.26 -8.40
N VAL A 91 -11.05 3.46 -8.51
CA VAL A 91 -9.64 3.64 -8.90
C VAL A 91 -8.66 2.99 -7.93
N ILE A 92 -8.94 3.03 -6.63
CA ILE A 92 -8.04 2.52 -5.58
C ILE A 92 -7.86 0.99 -5.65
N ASP A 93 -8.81 0.27 -6.25
CA ASP A 93 -8.73 -1.18 -6.43
C ASP A 93 -7.72 -1.56 -7.52
N SER A 94 -7.47 -0.67 -8.47
CA SER A 94 -6.38 -0.81 -9.46
C SER A 94 -4.99 -0.60 -8.86
N PHE A 95 -4.86 -0.10 -7.63
CA PHE A 95 -3.56 0.19 -7.02
C PHE A 95 -2.85 -1.09 -6.57
N SER A 96 -1.55 -1.18 -6.90
CA SER A 96 -0.67 -2.12 -6.19
C SER A 96 -0.58 -1.72 -4.71
N LEU A 97 -0.21 -2.67 -3.85
CA LEU A 97 -0.04 -2.37 -2.43
C LEU A 97 1.03 -1.30 -2.17
N GLY A 98 2.08 -1.27 -3.00
CA GLY A 98 3.11 -0.22 -2.95
C GLY A 98 2.56 1.16 -3.30
N LEU A 99 1.79 1.27 -4.40
CA LEU A 99 1.13 2.53 -4.77
C LEU A 99 0.11 2.96 -3.72
N LEU A 100 -0.70 2.03 -3.20
CA LEU A 100 -1.66 2.32 -2.14
C LEU A 100 -0.98 2.91 -0.90
N GLY A 101 0.13 2.30 -0.47
CA GLY A 101 0.92 2.81 0.65
C GLY A 101 1.45 4.21 0.39
N HIS A 102 2.07 4.42 -0.77
CA HIS A 102 2.60 5.72 -1.15
C HIS A 102 1.49 6.79 -1.25
N PHE A 103 0.36 6.44 -1.87
CA PHE A 103 -0.82 7.30 -1.97
C PHE A 103 -1.29 7.72 -0.59
N ILE A 104 -1.56 6.77 0.33
CA ILE A 104 -2.03 7.07 1.69
C ILE A 104 -1.09 8.05 2.39
N MET A 105 0.23 7.81 2.32
CA MET A 105 1.24 8.62 3.01
C MET A 105 1.35 10.06 2.47
N CYS A 106 0.95 10.30 1.22
CA CYS A 106 1.20 11.55 0.52
C CYS A 106 -0.07 12.31 0.09
N CYS A 107 -1.25 11.69 0.08
CA CYS A 107 -2.50 12.23 -0.47
C CYS A 107 -3.13 13.41 0.29
N ASP A 108 -2.41 14.00 1.24
CA ASP A 108 -2.86 15.13 2.03
C ASP A 108 -1.66 16.04 2.35
N THR A 109 -1.81 17.34 2.12
CA THR A 109 -0.79 18.36 2.45
C THR A 109 -0.95 18.93 3.85
N ASP A 110 -2.08 18.64 4.52
CA ASP A 110 -2.33 18.96 5.92
C ASP A 110 -1.28 18.30 6.84
N ARG A 111 -0.79 19.05 7.82
CA ARG A 111 0.23 18.59 8.78
C ARG A 111 -0.37 18.21 10.14
N GLU A 112 -1.54 18.75 10.46
CA GLU A 112 -2.20 18.59 11.75
C GLU A 112 -3.01 17.29 11.77
N GLU A 113 -3.87 17.08 10.77
CA GLU A 113 -4.77 15.91 10.72
C GLU A 113 -4.65 15.11 9.41
N PRO A 114 -3.44 14.74 8.95
CA PRO A 114 -3.29 14.11 7.63
C PRO A 114 -4.01 12.76 7.52
N VAL A 115 -4.59 12.49 6.35
CA VAL A 115 -5.33 11.24 6.03
C VAL A 115 -4.62 9.97 6.52
N TRP A 116 -3.30 9.84 6.36
CA TRP A 116 -2.57 8.64 6.77
C TRP A 116 -2.65 8.34 8.28
N ARG A 117 -2.79 9.36 9.13
CA ARG A 117 -2.93 9.16 10.60
C ARG A 117 -4.27 8.53 10.92
N GLU A 118 -5.35 8.99 10.29
CA GLU A 118 -6.68 8.42 10.45
C GLU A 118 -6.75 6.99 9.92
N VAL A 119 -6.11 6.72 8.78
CA VAL A 119 -5.99 5.34 8.26
C VAL A 119 -5.20 4.45 9.21
N ALA A 120 -4.10 4.96 9.81
CA ALA A 120 -3.34 4.20 10.79
C ALA A 120 -4.17 3.90 12.05
N ASN A 121 -4.95 4.88 12.52
CA ASN A 121 -5.83 4.76 13.67
C ASN A 121 -6.94 3.72 13.45
N ASP A 122 -7.62 3.74 12.30
CA ASP A 122 -8.61 2.74 11.89
C ASP A 122 -8.06 1.30 11.93
N LEU A 123 -6.79 1.13 11.60
CA LEU A 123 -6.11 -0.17 11.58
C LEU A 123 -5.57 -0.57 12.96
N GLY A 124 -5.63 0.32 13.95
CA GLY A 124 -5.02 0.12 15.27
C GLY A 124 -3.50 0.03 15.20
N ILE A 125 -2.88 0.72 14.23
CA ILE A 125 -1.42 0.79 14.04
C ILE A 125 -0.93 2.17 14.46
N SER A 126 0.13 2.22 15.25
CA SER A 126 0.70 3.50 15.67
C SER A 126 1.23 4.30 14.47
N ALA A 127 0.80 5.55 14.37
CA ALA A 127 1.26 6.52 13.37
C ALA A 127 2.80 6.56 13.21
N ARG A 128 3.56 6.41 14.31
CA ARG A 128 5.03 6.44 14.31
C ARG A 128 5.70 5.32 13.51
N VAL A 129 5.00 4.20 13.31
CA VAL A 129 5.53 3.01 12.61
C VAL A 129 4.80 2.70 11.31
N PHE A 130 3.65 3.34 11.07
CA PHE A 130 2.73 3.00 9.99
C PHE A 130 3.40 2.96 8.60
N GLU A 131 4.18 3.98 8.26
CA GLU A 131 4.91 4.02 6.98
C GLU A 131 5.84 2.80 6.80
N THR A 132 6.62 2.47 7.83
CA THR A 132 7.53 1.31 7.79
C THR A 132 6.77 -0.02 7.73
N GLN A 133 5.60 -0.11 8.38
CA GLN A 133 4.76 -1.29 8.32
C GLN A 133 4.19 -1.52 6.93
N ILE A 134 3.71 -0.47 6.25
CA ILE A 134 3.17 -0.59 4.89
C ILE A 134 4.26 -1.01 3.90
N LYS A 135 5.46 -0.41 3.98
CA LYS A 135 6.60 -0.76 3.13
C LYS A 135 6.99 -2.24 3.30
N SER A 136 7.10 -2.70 4.54
CA SER A 136 7.39 -4.11 4.85
C SER A 136 6.29 -5.05 4.34
N LEU A 137 5.01 -4.68 4.46
CA LEU A 137 3.88 -5.47 3.95
C LEU A 137 3.90 -5.56 2.41
N ALA A 138 4.15 -4.44 1.73
CA ALA A 138 4.29 -4.41 0.28
C ALA A 138 5.46 -5.27 -0.21
N TYR A 139 6.61 -5.20 0.49
CA TYR A 139 7.76 -6.04 0.21
C TYR A 139 7.45 -7.53 0.37
N LEU A 140 6.85 -7.94 1.50
CA LEU A 140 6.47 -9.32 1.76
C LEU A 140 5.50 -9.85 0.70
N ARG A 141 4.45 -9.09 0.39
CA ARG A 141 3.47 -9.47 -0.65
C ARG A 141 4.16 -9.69 -1.99
N ASN A 142 5.08 -8.81 -2.39
CA ASN A 142 5.77 -8.92 -3.67
C ASN A 142 6.70 -10.15 -3.70
N LEU A 143 7.38 -10.47 -2.60
CA LEU A 143 8.16 -11.71 -2.51
C LEU A 143 7.29 -12.94 -2.75
N VAL A 144 6.15 -13.02 -2.07
CA VAL A 144 5.21 -14.15 -2.21
C VAL A 144 4.68 -14.23 -3.65
N ALA A 145 4.29 -13.10 -4.23
CA ALA A 145 3.77 -13.04 -5.61
C ALA A 145 4.80 -13.45 -6.67
N HIS A 146 6.10 -13.30 -6.38
CA HIS A 146 7.19 -13.73 -7.24
C HIS A 146 7.76 -15.10 -6.85
N HIS A 147 7.08 -15.86 -5.99
CA HIS A 147 7.52 -17.17 -5.48
C HIS A 147 8.95 -17.15 -4.92
N ALA A 148 9.35 -16.03 -4.32
CA ALA A 148 10.68 -15.87 -3.77
C ALA A 148 10.85 -16.70 -2.49
N ARG A 149 12.07 -17.19 -2.26
CA ARG A 149 12.43 -17.84 -0.99
C ARG A 149 12.29 -16.87 0.18
N LEU A 150 11.62 -17.31 1.25
CA LEU A 150 11.50 -16.55 2.50
C LEU A 150 12.53 -16.97 3.56
N TRP A 151 12.94 -18.24 3.57
CA TRP A 151 13.94 -18.76 4.52
C TRP A 151 15.31 -18.09 4.37
N ARG A 152 15.89 -17.63 5.49
CA ARG A 152 17.15 -16.87 5.63
C ARG A 152 17.28 -15.67 4.69
N ARG A 153 16.15 -15.11 4.26
CA ARG A 153 16.15 -13.93 3.39
C ARG A 153 16.09 -12.67 4.26
N PRO A 154 17.04 -11.73 4.09
CA PRO A 154 16.94 -10.43 4.73
C PRO A 154 15.87 -9.58 4.06
N THR A 155 15.07 -8.89 4.89
CA THR A 155 14.16 -7.83 4.44
C THR A 155 14.92 -6.53 4.26
N VAL A 156 14.76 -5.90 3.10
CA VAL A 156 15.38 -4.60 2.80
C VAL A 156 14.76 -3.50 3.67
N ASP A 157 13.43 -3.42 3.68
CA ASP A 157 12.66 -2.50 4.50
C ASP A 157 12.15 -3.20 5.76
N SER A 158 13.03 -3.29 6.75
CA SER A 158 12.67 -3.91 8.02
C SER A 158 11.69 -3.03 8.78
N PRO A 159 10.52 -3.56 9.18
CA PRO A 159 9.55 -2.77 9.92
C PRO A 159 10.11 -2.35 11.28
N ARG A 160 9.62 -1.25 11.85
CA ARG A 160 9.87 -0.98 13.27
C ARG A 160 9.07 -1.97 14.13
N ALA A 161 9.64 -2.39 15.26
CA ALA A 161 9.02 -3.37 16.15
C ALA A 161 7.61 -2.89 16.57
N PRO A 162 6.54 -3.62 16.22
CA PRO A 162 5.21 -3.34 16.77
C PRO A 162 5.23 -3.54 18.28
N LYS A 163 4.69 -2.59 19.06
CA LYS A 163 4.68 -2.67 20.52
C LYS A 163 4.08 -3.98 21.03
N ILE A 164 3.00 -4.45 20.39
CA ILE A 164 2.28 -5.68 20.73
C ILE A 164 3.13 -6.95 20.61
N PHE A 165 4.16 -6.94 19.75
CA PHE A 165 5.03 -8.11 19.52
C PHE A 165 6.47 -7.90 20.01
N LYS A 166 6.74 -6.81 20.75
CA LYS A 166 8.11 -6.47 21.21
C LYS A 166 8.78 -7.60 21.98
N ALA A 167 8.03 -8.39 22.75
CA ALA A 167 8.55 -9.53 23.48
C ALA A 167 9.03 -10.66 22.54
N ARG A 168 8.23 -10.98 21.51
CA ARG A 168 8.56 -12.02 20.51
C ARG A 168 9.77 -11.64 19.66
N LEU A 169 9.94 -10.36 19.39
CA LEU A 169 11.00 -9.84 18.51
C LEU A 169 12.37 -9.70 19.19
N ARG A 170 12.47 -9.87 20.52
CA ARG A 170 13.67 -9.52 21.31
C ARG A 170 14.94 -10.23 20.85
N ASP A 171 14.85 -11.54 20.59
CA ASP A 171 16.00 -12.39 20.32
C ASP A 171 16.08 -12.83 18.84
N THR A 172 15.51 -12.00 17.96
CA THR A 172 15.42 -12.23 16.51
C THR A 172 16.14 -11.13 15.75
N ASP A 173 16.62 -11.44 14.55
CA ASP A 173 17.27 -10.43 13.74
C ASP A 173 16.20 -9.51 13.12
N ASN A 174 16.40 -8.20 13.19
CA ASN A 174 15.38 -7.23 12.75
C ASN A 174 15.07 -7.26 11.25
N LYS A 175 15.95 -7.87 10.45
CA LYS A 175 15.77 -8.10 9.02
C LYS A 175 15.18 -9.47 8.68
N SER A 176 14.83 -10.27 9.68
CA SER A 176 14.32 -11.61 9.47
C SER A 176 12.88 -11.61 8.95
N MET A 177 12.46 -12.69 8.29
CA MET A 177 11.07 -12.79 7.82
C MET A 177 10.06 -12.85 8.97
N TYR A 178 10.50 -13.30 10.15
CA TYR A 178 9.67 -13.25 11.35
C TYR A 178 9.16 -11.83 11.67
N TRP A 179 10.01 -10.81 11.49
CA TRP A 179 9.58 -9.41 11.64
C TRP A 179 8.53 -9.00 10.60
N ALA A 180 8.66 -9.45 9.36
CA ALA A 180 7.68 -9.18 8.31
C ALA A 180 6.34 -9.89 8.56
N PHE A 181 6.37 -11.12 9.07
CA PHE A 181 5.14 -11.86 9.42
C PHE A 181 4.42 -11.25 10.61
N LEU A 182 5.14 -10.85 11.66
CA LEU A 182 4.55 -10.15 12.79
C LEU A 182 4.07 -8.74 12.42
N ASN A 183 4.72 -8.08 11.47
CA ASN A 183 4.17 -6.86 10.87
C ASN A 183 2.85 -7.13 10.14
N LEU A 184 2.77 -8.16 9.30
CA LEU A 184 1.51 -8.56 8.65
C LEU A 184 0.38 -8.75 9.67
N ALA A 185 0.68 -9.39 10.81
CA ALA A 185 -0.29 -9.57 11.89
C ALA A 185 -0.86 -8.24 12.42
N THR A 186 -0.11 -7.13 12.38
CA THR A 186 -0.60 -5.80 12.79
C THR A 186 -1.71 -5.25 11.90
N PHE A 187 -1.80 -5.70 10.65
CA PHE A 187 -2.85 -5.31 9.71
C PHE A 187 -4.10 -6.19 9.80
N LEU A 188 -4.07 -7.26 10.59
CA LEU A 188 -5.22 -8.12 10.84
C LEU A 188 -6.15 -7.49 11.90
N PRO A 189 -7.45 -7.86 11.90
CA PRO A 189 -8.38 -7.52 12.97
C PRO A 189 -7.81 -7.82 14.37
N SER A 190 -8.21 -7.02 15.37
CA SER A 190 -7.66 -7.08 16.73
C SER A 190 -7.91 -8.42 17.43
N ASP A 191 -9.02 -9.07 17.11
CA ASP A 191 -9.42 -10.40 17.56
C ASP A 191 -8.63 -11.55 16.90
N ILE A 192 -8.03 -11.30 15.73
CA ILE A 192 -7.31 -12.33 14.96
C ILE A 192 -5.79 -12.20 15.09
N ARG A 193 -5.25 -10.99 15.26
CA ARG A 193 -3.79 -10.75 15.18
C ARG A 193 -2.94 -11.56 16.16
N MET A 194 -3.43 -11.78 17.38
CA MET A 194 -2.71 -12.58 18.39
C MET A 194 -2.76 -14.06 18.04
N LYS A 195 -3.95 -14.56 17.64
CA LYS A 195 -4.14 -15.94 17.19
C LYS A 195 -3.24 -16.28 16.00
N PHE A 196 -3.19 -15.42 14.98
CA PHE A 196 -2.28 -15.59 13.84
C PHE A 196 -0.82 -15.66 14.30
N ALA A 197 -0.40 -14.79 15.21
CA ALA A 197 0.96 -14.78 15.70
C ALA A 197 1.28 -16.06 16.52
N ASP A 198 0.32 -16.59 17.27
CA ASP A 198 0.46 -17.84 18.02
C ASP A 198 0.56 -19.06 17.08
N GLU A 199 -0.27 -19.10 16.04
CA GLU A 199 -0.20 -20.14 14.99
C GLU A 199 1.12 -20.07 14.22
N LEU A 200 1.61 -18.86 13.91
CA LEU A 200 2.93 -18.66 13.35
C LEU A 200 4.02 -19.21 14.26
N ASP A 201 3.96 -18.89 15.57
CA ASP A 201 4.94 -19.36 16.55
C ASP A 201 4.93 -20.88 16.69
N ALA A 202 3.76 -21.50 16.66
CA ALA A 202 3.61 -22.96 16.67
C ALA A 202 4.26 -23.56 15.42
N LEU A 203 3.90 -23.05 14.23
CA LEU A 203 4.43 -23.53 12.95
C LEU A 203 5.95 -23.41 12.87
N VAL A 204 6.52 -22.27 13.26
CA VAL A 204 7.98 -22.10 13.17
C VAL A 204 8.74 -23.00 14.14
N LYS A 205 8.12 -23.39 15.27
CA LYS A 205 8.73 -24.26 16.29
C LYS A 205 8.59 -25.75 16.00
N GLU A 206 7.86 -26.15 14.96
CA GLU A 206 7.78 -27.56 14.54
C GLU A 206 9.14 -28.11 14.10
N ASP A 207 10.03 -27.24 13.61
CA ASP A 207 11.37 -27.60 13.15
C ASP A 207 12.40 -26.50 13.51
N ASP A 208 13.47 -26.88 14.22
CA ASP A 208 14.50 -25.95 14.70
C ASP A 208 15.25 -25.23 13.56
N LEU A 209 15.46 -25.88 12.41
CA LEU A 209 16.11 -25.28 11.25
C LEU A 209 15.19 -24.27 10.57
N TYR A 210 13.89 -24.54 10.57
CA TYR A 210 12.88 -23.62 10.06
C TYR A 210 12.77 -22.39 10.98
N HIS A 211 12.67 -22.59 12.30
CA HIS A 211 12.71 -21.51 13.30
C HIS A 211 13.93 -20.62 13.10
N TYR A 212 15.12 -21.23 13.02
CA TYR A 212 16.38 -20.51 12.84
C TYR A 212 16.37 -19.69 11.55
N GLY A 213 15.95 -20.29 10.43
CA GLY A 213 15.99 -19.59 9.15
C GLY A 213 14.94 -18.48 8.98
N VAL A 214 13.86 -18.49 9.75
CA VAL A 214 12.84 -17.44 9.72
C VAL A 214 13.15 -16.30 10.69
N THR A 215 13.86 -16.58 11.79
CA THR A 215 14.21 -15.60 12.84
C THR A 215 15.62 -15.00 12.68
N ARG A 216 16.50 -15.62 11.90
CA ARG A 216 17.87 -15.17 11.65
C ARG A 216 18.12 -14.89 10.18
N VAL A 217 18.94 -13.87 9.93
CA VAL A 217 19.55 -13.62 8.62
C VAL A 217 20.97 -14.15 8.64
N GLY A 218 21.40 -14.79 7.56
CA GLY A 218 22.75 -15.33 7.51
C GLY A 218 23.81 -14.26 7.67
N ALA A 219 24.88 -14.61 8.40
CA ALA A 219 26.17 -13.92 8.30
C ALA A 219 26.69 -13.98 6.86
#